data_AF-A0AAE4AWP5-F1
#
_entry.id   AF-A0AAE4AWP5-F1
#
_cell.length_a   1.000
_cell.length_b   1.000
_cell.length_c   1.000
_cell.angle_alpha   90.00
_cell.angle_beta   90.00
_cell.angle_gamma   90.00
#
_symmetry.space_group_name_H-M   'P 1'
#
loop_
_entity.id
_entity.type
_entity.pdbx_description
1 polymer ?
#
loop_
_entity_poly.entity_id
_entity_poly.type
_entity_poly.pdbx_seq_one_letter_code
_entity_poly.pdbx_strand_id
1 'polypeptide(L)'
;MSTGVLYRRRGNFHQVPEAPVPDRPFLNRDDVAAIGGVEPKTISQHLYESQVEIGADKRDGKFADDPFPIPDGRAGRAPWWYLERRDEIASWFERHPRRRKGDGIGGRPRKAD
;
A
#
# COMPACT_ATOMS: atom_id res chain seq x y z
N MET A 1 33.85 4.84 40.17
CA MET A 1 33.55 3.68 39.31
C MET A 1 32.24 3.07 39.79
N SER A 2 31.17 3.17 38.99
CA SER A 2 29.87 2.54 39.26
C SER A 2 29.22 2.12 37.94
N THR A 3 28.57 0.97 38.00
CA THR A 3 28.00 0.13 36.95
C THR A 3 26.71 0.70 36.37
N GLY A 4 26.39 0.31 35.12
CA GLY A 4 25.11 0.62 34.49
C GLY A 4 24.93 0.01 33.11
N VAL A 5 24.79 -1.33 33.03
CA VAL A 5 24.14 -1.95 31.87
C VAL A 5 22.63 -1.76 32.06
N LEU A 6 21.99 -1.00 31.18
CA LEU A 6 20.53 -0.90 31.11
C LEU A 6 20.08 -0.93 29.64
N TYR A 7 19.54 -2.07 29.23
CA TYR A 7 18.65 -2.16 28.07
C TYR A 7 17.43 -1.26 28.33
N ARG A 8 17.16 -0.30 27.42
CA ARG A 8 15.85 0.36 27.36
C ARG A 8 15.39 0.57 25.92
N ARG A 9 14.63 -0.41 25.44
CA ARG A 9 13.66 -0.27 24.35
C ARG A 9 12.60 0.77 24.79
N ARG A 10 12.48 1.92 24.11
CA ARG A 10 11.20 2.66 23.92
C ARG A 10 11.36 3.92 23.07
N GLY A 11 10.73 3.88 21.89
CA GLY A 11 9.91 4.96 21.36
C GLY A 11 10.59 6.30 21.07
N ASN A 12 11.40 6.37 20.01
CA ASN A 12 11.60 7.63 19.32
C ASN A 12 10.50 7.77 18.25
N PHE A 13 9.28 8.12 18.67
CA PHE A 13 8.29 8.65 17.75
C PHE A 13 8.80 10.02 17.34
N HIS A 14 9.59 10.06 16.27
CA HIS A 14 9.78 11.29 15.53
C HIS A 14 8.37 11.80 15.22
N GLN A 15 7.98 12.93 15.83
CA GLN A 15 6.89 13.75 15.32
C GLN A 15 7.34 14.20 13.93
N VAL A 16 7.08 13.36 12.94
CA VAL A 16 7.10 13.75 11.55
C VAL A 16 6.09 14.90 11.48
N PRO A 17 6.45 16.09 11.00
CA PRO A 17 5.47 17.15 10.80
C PRO A 17 4.30 16.52 10.05
N GLU A 18 3.09 16.73 10.58
CA GLU A 18 1.87 16.23 9.97
C GLU A 18 1.85 16.76 8.55
N ALA A 19 2.17 15.89 7.59
CA ALA A 19 2.29 16.32 6.20
C ALA A 19 0.94 16.92 5.80
N PRO A 20 0.94 18.12 5.18
CA PRO A 20 -0.29 18.88 5.01
C PRO A 20 -1.32 18.05 4.26
N VAL A 21 -2.52 17.98 4.83
CA VAL A 21 -3.70 17.48 4.13
C VAL A 21 -3.91 18.37 2.91
N PRO A 22 -4.17 17.81 1.71
CA PRO A 22 -4.31 18.63 0.52
C PRO A 22 -5.50 19.59 0.65
N ASP A 23 -5.32 20.82 0.14
CA ASP A 23 -6.35 21.87 0.14
C ASP A 23 -7.52 21.59 -0.83
N ARG A 24 -7.46 20.47 -1.55
CA ARG A 24 -8.44 20.05 -2.57
C ARG A 24 -9.07 18.71 -2.19
N PRO A 25 -10.29 18.41 -2.68
CA PRO A 25 -10.91 17.11 -2.48
C PRO A 25 -9.99 15.95 -2.90
N PHE A 26 -9.85 14.99 -2.02
CA PHE A 26 -8.95 13.86 -2.19
C PHE A 26 -9.62 12.56 -1.75
N LEU A 27 -9.12 11.45 -2.30
CA LEU A 27 -9.43 10.08 -1.93
C LEU A 27 -8.39 9.61 -0.93
N ASN A 28 -8.86 9.14 0.22
CA ASN A 28 -8.01 8.40 1.14
C ASN A 28 -8.00 6.91 0.75
N ARG A 29 -7.22 6.11 1.49
CA ARG A 29 -7.11 4.67 1.25
C ARG A 29 -8.46 3.93 1.33
N ASP A 30 -9.35 4.35 2.21
CA ASP A 30 -10.66 3.73 2.39
C ASP A 30 -11.59 4.05 1.21
N ASP A 31 -11.53 5.28 0.68
CA ASP A 31 -12.28 5.66 -0.53
C ASP A 31 -11.79 4.89 -1.77
N VAL A 32 -10.47 4.78 -1.93
CA VAL A 32 -9.85 3.97 -3.00
C VAL A 32 -10.23 2.50 -2.88
N ALA A 33 -10.31 1.98 -1.65
CA ALA A 33 -10.75 0.61 -1.39
C ALA A 33 -12.22 0.42 -1.76
N ALA A 34 -13.08 1.40 -1.47
CA ALA A 34 -14.48 1.37 -1.84
C ALA A 34 -14.67 1.37 -3.37
N ILE A 35 -13.88 2.15 -4.12
CA ILE A 35 -13.90 2.15 -5.59
C ILE A 35 -13.64 0.74 -6.15
N GLY A 36 -12.64 0.04 -5.61
CA GLY A 36 -12.29 -1.32 -6.03
C GLY A 36 -13.12 -2.43 -5.41
N GLY A 37 -14.02 -2.13 -4.46
CA GLY A 37 -14.71 -3.15 -3.65
C GLY A 37 -13.74 -4.03 -2.86
N VAL A 38 -12.65 -3.46 -2.35
CA VAL A 38 -11.60 -4.17 -1.61
C VAL A 38 -11.45 -3.68 -0.17
N GLU A 39 -10.67 -4.40 0.63
CA GLU A 39 -10.31 -3.90 1.96
C GLU A 39 -9.20 -2.84 1.84
N PRO A 40 -9.17 -1.82 2.72
CA PRO A 40 -8.13 -0.79 2.70
C PRO A 40 -6.70 -1.33 2.78
N LYS A 41 -6.50 -2.45 3.49
CA LYS A 41 -5.21 -3.14 3.55
C LYS A 41 -4.74 -3.65 2.18
N THR A 42 -5.66 -4.04 1.31
CA THR A 42 -5.36 -4.49 -0.06
C THR A 42 -4.73 -3.37 -0.89
N ILE A 43 -5.10 -2.11 -0.66
CA ILE A 43 -4.49 -0.97 -1.37
C ILE A 43 -3.00 -0.84 -1.05
N SER A 44 -2.62 -1.00 0.22
CA SER A 44 -1.19 -1.00 0.61
C SER A 44 -0.42 -2.16 -0.01
N GLN A 45 -1.09 -3.31 -0.19
CA GLN A 45 -0.51 -4.46 -0.88
C GLN A 45 -0.33 -4.18 -2.39
N HIS A 46 -1.33 -3.61 -3.07
CA HIS A 46 -1.21 -3.25 -4.49
C HIS A 46 -0.09 -2.24 -4.73
N LEU A 47 0.04 -1.21 -3.87
CA LEU A 47 1.15 -0.26 -3.92
C LEU A 47 2.52 -0.92 -3.75
N TYR A 48 2.63 -1.92 -2.87
CA TYR A 48 3.86 -2.69 -2.71
C TYR A 48 4.12 -3.57 -3.93
N GLU A 49 3.11 -4.33 -4.38
CA GLU A 49 3.18 -5.24 -5.52
C GLU A 49 3.31 -4.52 -6.87
N SER A 50 3.20 -3.19 -6.93
CA SER A 50 3.42 -2.39 -8.14
C SER A 50 4.85 -1.88 -8.28
N GLN A 51 5.73 -2.14 -7.31
CA GLN A 51 7.12 -1.73 -7.40
C GLN A 51 7.90 -2.65 -8.35
N VAL A 52 8.81 -2.05 -9.12
CA VAL A 52 9.70 -2.78 -10.04
C VAL A 52 10.67 -3.70 -9.29
N GLU A 53 10.98 -3.41 -8.03
CA GLU A 53 11.80 -4.30 -7.20
C GLU A 53 11.16 -4.44 -5.81
N ILE A 54 10.71 -5.66 -5.46
CA ILE A 54 10.18 -6.00 -4.14
C ILE A 54 10.99 -7.11 -3.46
N GLY A 55 11.17 -6.96 -2.15
CA GLY A 55 11.80 -7.99 -1.30
C GLY A 55 13.32 -8.00 -1.38
N ALA A 56 13.96 -8.87 -0.59
CA ALA A 56 15.41 -8.96 -0.51
C ALA A 56 16.05 -9.50 -1.81
N ASP A 57 15.29 -10.33 -2.55
CA ASP A 57 15.74 -10.97 -3.78
C ASP A 57 15.49 -10.13 -5.04
N LYS A 58 15.04 -8.87 -4.89
CA LYS A 58 14.79 -7.92 -6.00
C LYS A 58 14.03 -8.53 -7.17
N ARG A 59 12.84 -9.07 -6.88
CA ARG A 59 11.92 -9.55 -7.90
C ARG A 59 10.96 -8.45 -8.29
N ASP A 60 10.45 -8.50 -9.51
CA ASP A 60 9.42 -7.59 -9.95
C ASP A 60 8.13 -7.81 -9.16
N GLY A 61 7.47 -6.69 -8.83
CA GLY A 61 6.14 -6.71 -8.25
C GLY A 61 5.13 -7.32 -9.21
N LYS A 62 4.09 -7.95 -8.66
CA LYS A 62 3.00 -8.59 -9.44
C LYS A 62 2.38 -7.63 -10.48
N PHE A 63 2.35 -6.35 -10.19
CA PHE A 63 1.77 -5.31 -11.03
C PHE A 63 2.84 -4.36 -11.60
N ALA A 64 4.12 -4.75 -11.62
CA ALA A 64 5.18 -3.87 -12.11
C ALA A 64 4.98 -3.41 -13.57
N ASP A 65 4.42 -4.28 -14.42
CA ASP A 65 4.11 -3.99 -15.83
C ASP A 65 2.88 -3.08 -16.02
N ASP A 66 2.01 -2.98 -15.01
CA ASP A 66 0.82 -2.12 -15.00
C ASP A 66 0.52 -1.66 -13.57
N PRO A 67 1.32 -0.71 -13.05
CA PRO A 67 1.35 -0.40 -11.63
C PRO A 67 0.05 0.24 -11.16
N PHE A 68 -0.31 -0.06 -9.91
CA PHE A 68 -1.37 0.63 -9.21
C PHE A 68 -1.09 2.13 -9.19
N PRO A 69 -2.11 2.99 -9.41
CA PRO A 69 -1.94 4.43 -9.42
C PRO A 69 -1.16 4.94 -8.21
N ILE A 70 -0.02 5.60 -8.49
CA ILE A 70 0.87 6.15 -7.46
C ILE A 70 0.11 7.23 -6.69
N PRO A 71 0.17 7.27 -5.34
CA PRO A 71 -0.46 8.34 -4.55
C PRO A 71 0.13 9.70 -4.92
N ASP A 72 -0.72 10.73 -4.96
CA ASP A 72 -0.29 12.11 -5.20
C ASP A 72 0.49 12.67 -3.99
N GLY A 73 0.23 12.13 -2.80
CA GLY A 73 1.00 12.45 -1.61
C GLY A 73 0.71 11.55 -0.43
N ARG A 74 1.23 11.96 0.73
CA ARG A 74 0.95 11.32 2.02
C ARG A 74 0.59 12.39 3.05
N ALA A 75 -0.49 12.16 3.78
CA ALA A 75 -0.85 12.91 4.98
C ALA A 75 -0.38 12.08 6.19
N GLY A 76 0.72 12.50 6.80
CA GLY A 76 1.51 11.65 7.70
C GLY A 76 1.95 10.35 7.02
N ARG A 77 1.37 9.21 7.43
CA ARG A 77 1.65 7.87 6.84
C ARG A 77 0.61 7.41 5.83
N ALA A 78 -0.54 8.08 5.77
CA ALA A 78 -1.66 7.70 4.92
C ALA A 78 -1.46 8.23 3.50
N PRO A 79 -1.45 7.36 2.46
CA PRO A 79 -1.45 7.83 1.08
C PRO A 79 -2.80 8.47 0.74
N TRP A 80 -2.75 9.48 -0.12
CA TRP A 80 -3.93 10.11 -0.69
C TRP A 80 -3.76 10.35 -2.19
N TRP A 81 -4.89 10.44 -2.89
CA TRP A 81 -4.98 10.74 -4.32
C TRP A 81 -5.96 11.89 -4.52
N TYR A 82 -5.81 12.72 -5.55
CA TYR A 82 -6.84 13.70 -5.89
C TYR A 82 -8.13 13.00 -6.36
N LEU A 83 -9.28 13.59 -6.01
CA LEU A 83 -10.59 13.04 -6.38
C LEU A 83 -10.75 12.85 -7.89
N GLU A 84 -10.12 13.71 -8.69
CA GLU A 84 -10.11 13.64 -10.17
C GLU A 84 -9.51 12.33 -10.71
N ARG A 85 -8.65 11.65 -9.94
CA ARG A 85 -8.04 10.37 -10.33
C ARG A 85 -8.94 9.17 -10.08
N ARG A 86 -10.17 9.39 -9.61
CA ARG A 86 -11.16 8.33 -9.36
C ARG A 86 -11.32 7.39 -10.56
N ASP A 87 -11.43 7.94 -11.76
CA ASP A 87 -11.68 7.15 -12.96
C ASP A 87 -10.44 6.35 -13.41
N GLU A 88 -9.24 6.90 -13.20
CA GLU A 88 -7.97 6.17 -13.40
C GLU A 88 -7.87 4.97 -12.46
N ILE A 89 -8.19 5.19 -11.18
CA ILE A 89 -8.20 4.16 -10.14
C ILE A 89 -9.25 3.09 -10.46
N ALA A 90 -10.45 3.48 -10.85
CA ALA A 90 -11.50 2.55 -11.28
C ALA A 90 -11.04 1.73 -12.50
N SER A 91 -10.45 2.38 -13.51
CA SER A 91 -9.93 1.72 -14.71
C SER A 91 -8.81 0.73 -14.39
N TRP A 92 -7.97 1.02 -13.40
CA TRP A 92 -6.98 0.04 -12.93
C TRP A 92 -7.67 -1.19 -12.33
N PHE A 93 -8.68 -1.02 -11.48
CA PHE A 93 -9.44 -2.16 -10.94
C PHE A 93 -10.19 -2.95 -12.01
N GLU A 94 -10.66 -2.30 -13.06
CA GLU A 94 -11.30 -2.98 -14.21
C GLU A 94 -10.31 -3.83 -15.00
N ARG A 95 -9.06 -3.36 -15.17
CA ARG A 95 -7.97 -4.11 -15.82
C ARG A 95 -7.40 -5.20 -14.93
N HIS A 96 -7.45 -5.01 -13.61
CA HIS A 96 -7.02 -5.96 -12.58
C HIS A 96 -8.20 -6.44 -11.74
N PRO A 97 -9.21 -7.08 -12.35
CA PRO A 97 -10.38 -7.52 -11.60
C PRO A 97 -9.93 -8.52 -10.55
N ARG A 98 -10.53 -8.45 -9.36
CA ARG A 98 -10.30 -9.47 -8.34
C ARG A 98 -10.59 -10.85 -8.94
N ARG A 99 -9.53 -11.66 -9.00
CA ARG A 99 -9.62 -13.12 -9.05
C ARG A 99 -10.66 -13.57 -8.02
N ARG A 100 -11.74 -14.21 -8.49
CA ARG A 100 -12.94 -14.56 -7.69
C ARG A 100 -12.53 -15.36 -6.44
N LYS A 101 -13.41 -15.43 -5.44
CA LYS A 101 -13.18 -16.31 -4.26
C LYS A 101 -12.79 -17.73 -4.73
N GLY A 102 -11.55 -18.15 -4.50
CA GLY A 102 -10.96 -19.41 -5.00
C GLY A 102 -9.68 -19.24 -5.82
N ASP A 103 -9.34 -18.02 -6.19
CA ASP A 103 -8.37 -17.74 -7.26
C ASP A 103 -7.04 -17.18 -6.68
N GLY A 104 -6.78 -17.54 -5.40
CA GLY A 104 -5.48 -17.50 -4.75
C GLY A 104 -5.05 -16.14 -4.18
N ILE A 105 -5.66 -15.68 -3.07
CA ILE A 105 -4.99 -14.69 -2.20
C ILE A 105 -4.08 -15.47 -1.25
N GLY A 106 -2.77 -15.45 -1.54
CA GLY A 106 -1.74 -15.82 -0.56
C GLY A 106 -1.58 -17.32 -0.32
N GLY A 107 -1.07 -18.04 -1.31
CA GLY A 107 -0.57 -19.38 -1.08
C GLY A 107 0.39 -19.77 -2.19
N ARG A 108 1.68 -19.87 -1.87
CA ARG A 108 2.61 -20.69 -2.65
C ARG A 108 1.90 -22.03 -2.92
N PRO A 109 1.88 -22.59 -4.13
CA PRO A 109 1.42 -23.96 -4.31
C PRO A 109 2.26 -24.83 -3.36
N ARG A 110 1.60 -25.47 -2.38
CA ARG A 110 2.25 -26.52 -1.61
C ARG A 110 2.59 -27.58 -2.65
N LYS A 111 3.88 -27.85 -2.86
CA LYS A 111 4.32 -28.98 -3.70
C LYS A 111 3.55 -30.20 -3.21
N ALA A 112 2.78 -30.80 -4.11
CA ALA A 112 2.24 -32.13 -3.88
C ALA A 112 3.45 -33.08 -3.74
N ASP A 113 3.31 -33.98 -2.78
CA ASP A 113 4.22 -35.09 -2.47
C ASP A 113 4.55 -35.92 -3.72
#